data_AF-A0A7Z2VRM6-F1
#
_entry.id   AF-A0A7Z2VRM6-F1
#
_cell.length_a   1.000
_cell.length_b   1.000
_cell.length_c   1.000
_cell.angle_alpha   90.00
_cell.angle_beta   90.00
_cell.angle_gamma   90.00
#
_symmetry.space_group_name_H-M   'P 1'
#
loop_
_entity.id
_entity.type
_entity.pdbx_description
1 polymer ?
#
loop_
_entity_poly.entity_id
_entity_poly.type
_entity_poly.pdbx_seq_one_letter_code
_entity_poly.pdbx_strand_id
1 'polypeptide(L)'
;MANKDKKAEQWKEAKLKCRLNEEDIRMAKEMGLNPLSLIKNIPAKNQLWKAPVKQWLHEIYAERREKSAKKALAKSKEKLTIGIKSSE
;
A
#
# COMPACT_ATOMS: atom_id res chain seq x y z
N MET A 1 -18.67 -15.04 -14.11
CA MET A 1 -18.71 -13.73 -13.41
C MET A 1 -18.63 -13.84 -11.88
N ALA A 2 -18.83 -15.02 -11.27
CA ALA A 2 -18.85 -15.25 -9.81
C ALA A 2 -17.62 -14.84 -8.98
N ASN A 3 -16.46 -14.59 -9.61
CA ASN A 3 -15.23 -14.26 -8.88
C ASN A 3 -15.15 -12.77 -8.49
N LYS A 4 -15.85 -11.89 -9.24
CA LYS A 4 -15.86 -10.45 -8.98
C LYS A 4 -16.71 -10.12 -7.76
N ASP A 5 -17.84 -10.80 -7.61
CA ASP A 5 -18.78 -10.63 -6.49
C ASP A 5 -18.17 -11.11 -5.18
N LYS A 6 -17.52 -12.28 -5.19
CA LYS A 6 -16.75 -12.79 -4.03
C LYS A 6 -15.67 -11.81 -3.58
N LYS A 7 -14.96 -11.19 -4.52
CA LYS A 7 -13.93 -10.20 -4.19
C LYS A 7 -14.56 -8.94 -3.57
N ALA A 8 -15.71 -8.49 -4.06
CA ALA A 8 -16.42 -7.35 -3.50
C ALA A 8 -16.88 -7.62 -2.06
N GLU A 9 -17.37 -8.83 -1.78
CA GLU A 9 -17.77 -9.25 -0.44
C GLU A 9 -16.59 -9.31 0.53
N GLN A 10 -15.45 -9.86 0.10
CA GLN A 10 -14.22 -9.87 0.90
C GLN A 10 -13.72 -8.46 1.22
N TRP A 11 -13.86 -7.50 0.29
CA TRP A 11 -13.52 -6.11 0.57
C TRP A 11 -14.47 -5.46 1.58
N LYS A 12 -15.77 -5.78 1.53
CA LYS A 12 -16.73 -5.33 2.56
C LYS A 12 -16.39 -5.91 3.93
N GLU A 13 -16.09 -7.21 3.99
CA GLU A 13 -15.69 -7.87 5.23
C GLU A 13 -14.40 -7.29 5.80
N ALA A 14 -13.38 -7.09 4.95
CA ALA A 14 -12.13 -6.47 5.36
C ALA A 14 -12.35 -5.04 5.88
N LYS A 15 -13.21 -4.25 5.23
CA LYS A 15 -13.57 -2.90 5.67
C LYS A 15 -14.13 -2.91 7.10
N LEU A 16 -15.08 -3.81 7.38
CA LEU A 16 -15.71 -3.94 8.69
C LEU A 16 -14.74 -4.45 9.75
N LYS A 17 -14.02 -5.55 9.48
CA LYS A 17 -13.13 -6.18 10.46
C LYS A 17 -11.87 -5.34 10.76
N CYS A 18 -11.32 -4.68 9.75
CA CYS A 18 -10.10 -3.89 9.89
C CYS A 18 -10.37 -2.40 10.19
N ARG A 19 -11.65 -2.00 10.33
CA ARG A 19 -12.08 -0.61 10.55
C ARG A 19 -11.48 0.38 9.54
N LEU A 20 -11.48 -0.01 8.27
CA LEU A 20 -10.93 0.78 7.16
C LEU A 20 -12.01 1.68 6.55
N ASN A 21 -11.62 2.87 6.09
CA ASN A 21 -12.49 3.76 5.31
C ASN A 21 -12.31 3.51 3.79
N GLU A 22 -13.03 4.25 2.95
CA GLU A 22 -12.92 4.05 1.49
C GLU A 22 -11.55 4.47 0.93
N GLU A 23 -10.91 5.46 1.55
CA GLU A 23 -9.54 5.88 1.20
C GLU A 23 -8.52 4.78 1.49
N ASP A 24 -8.64 4.12 2.64
CA ASP A 24 -7.83 2.97 3.03
C ASP A 24 -7.98 1.83 2.00
N ILE A 25 -9.22 1.53 1.60
CA ILE A 25 -9.46 0.52 0.56
C ILE A 25 -8.83 0.93 -0.78
N ARG A 26 -8.89 2.22 -1.14
CA ARG A 26 -8.25 2.73 -2.36
C ARG A 26 -6.72 2.60 -2.28
N MET A 27 -6.10 2.97 -1.17
CA MET A 27 -4.65 2.81 -0.92
C MET A 27 -4.24 1.34 -1.00
N ALA A 28 -4.98 0.44 -0.34
CA ALA A 28 -4.72 -0.99 -0.39
C ALA A 28 -4.79 -1.55 -1.81
N LYS A 29 -5.79 -1.13 -2.60
CA LYS A 29 -5.93 -1.52 -4.01
C LYS A 29 -4.79 -0.99 -4.88
N GLU A 30 -4.42 0.27 -4.72
CA GLU A 30 -3.28 0.90 -5.42
C GLU A 30 -1.98 0.15 -5.12
N MET A 31 -1.83 -0.35 -3.90
CA MET A 31 -0.67 -1.14 -3.52
C MET A 31 -0.71 -2.61 -3.98
N GLY A 32 -1.83 -3.07 -4.54
CA GLY A 32 -2.02 -4.47 -4.95
C GLY A 32 -2.30 -5.42 -3.79
N LEU A 33 -2.74 -4.91 -2.63
CA LEU A 33 -3.09 -5.75 -1.49
C LEU A 33 -4.41 -6.50 -1.71
N ASN A 34 -4.50 -7.70 -1.13
CA ASN A 34 -5.68 -8.54 -1.17
C ASN A 34 -6.53 -8.35 0.11
N PRO A 35 -7.87 -8.27 0.01
CA PRO A 35 -8.74 -8.17 1.18
C PRO A 35 -8.54 -9.31 2.19
N LEU A 36 -8.26 -10.53 1.72
CA LEU A 36 -7.95 -11.65 2.62
C LEU A 36 -6.66 -11.44 3.41
N SER A 37 -5.65 -10.81 2.79
CA SER A 37 -4.40 -10.48 3.47
C SER A 37 -4.61 -9.44 4.57
N LEU A 38 -5.54 -8.49 4.38
CA LEU A 38 -5.90 -7.52 5.41
C LEU A 38 -6.58 -8.23 6.60
N ILE A 39 -7.55 -9.09 6.33
CA ILE A 39 -8.27 -9.85 7.37
C ILE A 39 -7.31 -10.76 8.15
N LYS A 40 -6.40 -11.46 7.47
CA LYS A 40 -5.40 -12.31 8.12
C LYS A 40 -4.37 -11.52 8.95
N ASN A 41 -4.22 -10.22 8.70
CA ASN A 41 -3.28 -9.37 9.43
C ASN A 41 -3.87 -8.72 10.68
N ILE A 42 -5.15 -8.95 10.98
CA ILE A 42 -5.78 -8.45 12.20
C ILE A 42 -5.05 -9.07 13.41
N PRO A 43 -4.48 -8.25 14.30
CA PRO A 43 -3.80 -8.76 15.49
C PRO A 43 -4.79 -9.46 16.42
N ALA A 44 -4.42 -10.65 16.90
CA ALA A 44 -5.15 -11.33 17.95
C ALA A 44 -4.89 -10.65 19.31
N LYS A 45 -5.72 -10.96 20.32
CA LYS A 45 -5.63 -10.36 21.67
C LYS A 45 -4.25 -10.51 22.34
N ASN A 46 -3.51 -11.56 21.99
CA ASN A 46 -2.16 -11.83 22.50
C ASN A 46 -1.03 -11.23 21.63
N GLN A 47 -1.35 -10.61 20.49
CA GLN A 47 -0.38 -10.00 19.57
C GLN A 47 -0.36 -8.47 19.73
N LEU A 48 -0.19 -7.98 20.96
CA LEU A 48 -0.19 -6.53 21.27
C LEU A 48 0.97 -5.76 20.61
N TRP A 49 2.05 -6.46 20.26
CA TRP A 49 3.20 -5.90 19.56
C TRP A 49 2.92 -5.60 18.08
N LYS A 50 1.80 -6.08 17.53
CA LYS A 50 1.44 -5.90 16.12
C LYS A 50 0.47 -4.72 15.98
N ALA A 51 0.86 -3.75 15.15
CA ALA A 51 0.04 -2.58 14.88
C ALA A 51 -1.32 -2.96 14.27
N PRO A 52 -2.40 -2.20 14.53
CA PRO A 52 -3.67 -2.36 13.85
C PRO A 52 -3.49 -2.25 12.33
N VAL A 53 -4.26 -3.04 11.56
CA VAL A 53 -4.17 -3.10 10.09
C VAL A 53 -4.28 -1.72 9.44
N LYS A 54 -5.11 -0.83 9.98
CA LYS A 54 -5.24 0.56 9.52
C LYS A 54 -3.92 1.34 9.61
N GLN A 55 -3.27 1.27 10.77
CA GLN A 55 -2.01 1.97 11.02
C GLN A 55 -0.91 1.42 10.11
N TRP A 56 -0.79 0.09 10.08
CA TRP A 56 0.16 -0.59 9.20
C TRP A 56 -0.03 -0.22 7.72
N LEU A 57 -1.28 -0.13 7.26
CA LEU A 57 -1.59 0.25 5.87
C LEU A 57 -1.08 1.65 5.53
N HIS A 58 -1.23 2.62 6.43
CA HIS A 58 -0.75 3.99 6.22
C HIS A 58 0.77 4.05 6.18
N GLU A 59 1.43 3.31 7.06
CA GLU A 59 2.90 3.25 7.13
C GLU A 59 3.50 2.71 5.84
N ILE A 60 3.04 1.54 5.38
CA ILE A 60 3.55 0.95 4.13
C ILE A 60 3.21 1.79 2.90
N TYR A 61 2.08 2.50 2.93
CA TYR A 61 1.68 3.39 1.84
C TYR A 61 2.60 4.62 1.77
N ALA A 62 2.86 5.25 2.92
CA ALA A 62 3.80 6.36 3.03
C ALA A 62 5.21 5.95 2.59
N GLU A 63 5.69 4.79 3.07
CA GLU A 63 7.00 4.25 2.70
C GLU A 63 7.11 3.99 1.20
N ARG A 64 6.08 3.41 0.57
CA ARG A 64 6.07 3.17 -0.88
C ARG A 64 6.10 4.48 -1.67
N ARG A 65 5.36 5.50 -1.23
CA ARG A 65 5.36 6.82 -1.87
C ARG A 65 6.73 7.47 -1.76
N GLU A 66 7.34 7.43 -0.58
CA GLU A 66 8.67 8.00 -0.34
C GLU A 66 9.75 7.30 -1.19
N LYS A 67 9.74 5.97 -1.23
CA LYS A 67 10.65 5.18 -2.07
C LYS A 67 10.50 5.52 -3.56
N SER A 68 9.27 5.72 -4.02
CA SER A 68 8.98 6.11 -5.40
C SER A 68 9.49 7.51 -5.72
N ALA A 69 9.30 8.47 -4.81
CA ALA A 69 9.81 9.83 -4.93
C ALA A 69 11.35 9.87 -4.96
N LYS A 70 12.00 9.14 -4.05
CA LYS A 70 13.47 9.00 -4.00
C LYS A 70 14.02 8.43 -5.31
N LYS A 71 13.39 7.41 -5.88
CA LYS A 71 13.78 6.84 -7.19
C LYS A 71 13.60 7.83 -8.34
N ALA A 72 12.53 8.62 -8.36
CA ALA A 72 12.32 9.63 -9.39
C ALA A 72 13.38 10.76 -9.31
N LEU A 73 13.75 11.16 -8.10
CA LEU A 73 14.83 12.13 -7.88
C LEU A 73 16.19 11.57 -8.32
N ALA A 74 16.49 10.31 -7.99
CA ALA A 74 17.73 9.67 -8.45
C ALA A 74 17.82 9.63 -9.98
N LYS A 75 16.74 9.23 -10.65
CA LYS A 75 16.68 9.16 -12.12
C LYS A 75 16.79 10.54 -12.80
N SER A 76 16.23 11.59 -12.22
CA SER A 76 16.36 12.95 -12.75
C SER A 76 17.76 13.51 -12.57
N LYS A 77 18.39 13.28 -11.41
CA LYS A 77 19.80 13.62 -11.17
C LYS A 77 20.73 12.89 -12.15
N GLU A 78 20.53 11.59 -12.35
CA GLU A 78 21.31 10.80 -13.30
C GLU A 78 21.20 11.34 -14.74
N LYS A 79 19.97 11.63 -15.20
CA LYS A 79 19.74 12.25 -16.51
C LYS A 79 20.42 13.61 -16.67
N LEU A 80 20.37 14.46 -15.63
CA LEU A 80 21.06 15.75 -15.64
C LEU A 80 22.58 15.57 -15.75
N THR A 81 23.15 14.64 -14.97
CA THR A 81 24.60 14.37 -15.02
C THR A 81 25.06 13.81 -16.36
N ILE A 82 24.26 12.96 -17.02
CA ILE A 82 24.58 12.42 -18.34
C ILE A 82 24.48 13.52 -19.41
N GLY A 83 23.46 14.39 -19.35
CA GLY A 83 23.29 15.49 -20.30
C GLY A 83 24.43 16.52 -20.26
N ILE A 84 25.00 16.77 -19.08
CA ILE A 84 26.17 17.64 -18.92
C ILE A 84 27.41 17.00 -19.59
N LYS A 85 27.66 15.70 -19.35
CA LYS A 85 28.80 14.96 -19.95
C LYS A 85 28.73 14.76 -21.46
N SER A 86 27.55 14.83 -22.06
CA SER A 86 27.36 14.71 -23.51
C SER A 86 27.52 16.04 -24.27
N SER A 87 27.83 17.13 -23.56
CA SER A 87 28.02 18.46 -24.15
C SER A 87 29.49 18.89 -24.22
N GLU A 88 30.44 18.01 -23.87
CA GLU A 88 31.90 18.19 -23.99
C GLU A 88 32.48 17.35 -25.14
#